data_AF-A0A3D4Q397-F1
#
_entry.id   AF-A0A3D4Q397-F1
#
_cell.length_a   1.000
_cell.length_b   1.000
_cell.length_c   1.000
_cell.angle_alpha   90.00
_cell.angle_beta   90.00
_cell.angle_gamma   90.00
#
_symmetry.space_group_name_H-M   'P 1'
#
loop_
_entity.id
_entity.type
_entity.pdbx_description
1 polymer ?
#
loop_
_entity_poly.entity_id
_entity_poly.type
_entity_poly.pdbx_seq_one_letter_code
_entity_poly.pdbx_strand_id
1 'polypeptide(L)'
;MKFPLPRWLGASIAALCLIPGLAQAQANSIPAGDRVLMGAFVDRDWTADHPCGDKITENWEWADNKQWYGNASPYFGKIFPEVFRPDGSKNWYHLWEAEVDKIKAQGRVPYINLEFHGELALHDNSKCWWKWDTTNQRVDRNIIKEILDGKHNDIIDNIAHGLKAEKVPVVIDLFHEANGAWYDWSPCKSRETWARFRGAFKHVVDRFRAVGATNVQFGNSIWPNSDCWTDAGP
;
A
#
# COMPACT_ATOMS: atom_id res chain seq x y z
N MET A 1 -19.47 -21.87 61.05
CA MET A 1 -19.14 -20.57 61.69
C MET A 1 -19.68 -19.43 60.83
N LYS A 2 -19.81 -18.22 61.38
CA LYS A 2 -20.43 -17.06 60.71
C LYS A 2 -19.44 -16.34 59.77
N PHE A 3 -19.96 -15.87 58.62
CA PHE A 3 -19.72 -14.62 57.85
C PHE A 3 -18.44 -13.76 58.09
N PRO A 4 -17.92 -13.02 57.07
CA PRO A 4 -18.74 -12.31 56.06
C PRO A 4 -18.26 -12.25 54.59
N LEU A 5 -19.20 -11.93 53.71
CA LEU A 5 -18.96 -11.28 52.41
C LEU A 5 -18.63 -9.79 52.62
N PRO A 6 -17.96 -9.14 51.65
CA PRO A 6 -18.71 -8.13 50.92
C PRO A 6 -18.42 -8.09 49.40
N ARG A 7 -19.49 -7.81 48.64
CA ARG A 7 -19.64 -6.77 47.58
C ARG A 7 -18.49 -6.63 46.56
N TRP A 8 -18.74 -6.52 45.27
CA TRP A 8 -19.64 -5.53 44.64
C TRP A 8 -20.37 -6.06 43.38
N LEU A 9 -21.42 -5.32 43.04
CA LEU A 9 -22.27 -5.28 41.83
C LEU A 9 -21.70 -5.92 40.54
N GLY A 10 -22.54 -6.52 39.68
CA GLY A 10 -23.99 -6.66 39.76
C GLY A 10 -24.57 -7.29 38.47
N ALA A 11 -25.75 -7.87 38.56
CA ALA A 11 -26.47 -8.36 37.39
C ALA A 11 -27.12 -7.21 36.61
N SER A 12 -27.16 -7.30 35.28
CA SER A 12 -28.23 -6.72 34.44
C SER A 12 -28.24 -7.37 33.06
N ILE A 13 -29.29 -8.17 32.84
CA ILE A 13 -29.83 -8.42 31.50
C ILE A 13 -30.75 -7.23 31.15
N ALA A 14 -30.84 -6.94 29.85
CA ALA A 14 -31.81 -6.07 29.16
C ALA A 14 -31.52 -4.56 29.01
N ALA A 15 -31.67 -4.15 27.75
CA ALA A 15 -32.52 -3.04 27.26
C ALA A 15 -31.83 -1.82 26.62
N LEU A 16 -32.09 -1.72 25.30
CA LEU A 16 -32.28 -0.52 24.47
C LEU A 16 -31.20 0.58 24.45
N CYS A 17 -30.70 0.83 23.23
CA CYS A 17 -31.21 2.01 22.52
C CYS A 17 -31.29 1.76 21.00
N LEU A 18 -32.52 1.72 20.49
CA LEU A 18 -32.79 1.85 19.06
C LEU A 18 -32.46 3.29 18.66
N ILE A 19 -31.49 3.48 17.77
CA ILE A 19 -31.36 4.72 16.99
C ILE A 19 -31.97 4.43 15.61
N PRO A 20 -33.24 4.80 15.36
CA PRO A 20 -33.76 4.82 14.00
C PRO A 20 -33.11 5.99 13.26
N GLY A 21 -32.43 5.73 12.13
CA GLY A 21 -31.93 6.81 11.27
C GLY A 21 -30.41 6.94 11.12
N LEU A 22 -29.65 5.85 11.27
CA LEU A 22 -28.50 5.65 10.39
C LEU A 22 -28.70 4.32 9.69
N ALA A 23 -28.92 4.37 8.37
CA ALA A 23 -28.80 3.18 7.56
C ALA A 23 -27.35 2.70 7.72
N GLN A 24 -27.15 1.60 8.44
CA GLN A 24 -25.96 0.79 8.23
C GLN A 24 -25.95 0.47 6.74
N ALA A 25 -25.03 1.10 6.01
CA ALA A 25 -24.76 0.70 4.64
C ALA A 25 -24.44 -0.79 4.74
N GLN A 26 -25.37 -1.63 4.28
CA GLN A 26 -25.15 -3.06 4.21
C GLN A 26 -23.91 -3.22 3.36
N ALA A 27 -22.81 -3.65 3.98
CA ALA A 27 -21.63 -4.04 3.23
C ALA A 27 -22.09 -5.15 2.30
N ASN A 28 -22.24 -4.82 1.02
CA ASN A 28 -23.05 -5.60 0.09
C ASN A 28 -22.58 -7.05 0.13
N SER A 29 -23.46 -7.97 0.55
CA SER A 29 -23.18 -9.41 0.61
C SER A 29 -23.19 -10.06 -0.77
N ILE A 30 -22.89 -9.28 -1.81
CA ILE A 30 -22.72 -9.71 -3.19
C ILE A 30 -21.21 -9.89 -3.39
N PRO A 31 -20.72 -11.11 -3.68
CA PRO A 31 -19.33 -11.29 -4.09
C PRO A 31 -19.00 -10.39 -5.29
N ALA A 32 -17.75 -9.93 -5.41
CA ALA A 32 -17.31 -9.26 -6.63
C ALA A 32 -17.39 -10.26 -7.80
N GLY A 33 -18.48 -10.20 -8.58
CA GLY A 33 -18.82 -11.24 -9.56
C GLY A 33 -19.43 -10.73 -10.87
N ASP A 34 -20.25 -9.66 -10.83
CA ASP A 34 -20.97 -9.21 -12.04
C ASP A 34 -20.09 -8.40 -13.02
N ARG A 35 -18.95 -7.88 -12.56
CA ARG A 35 -18.03 -7.02 -13.35
C ARG A 35 -16.58 -7.19 -12.90
N VAL A 36 -15.66 -7.22 -13.86
CA VAL A 36 -14.23 -7.05 -13.63
C VAL A 36 -13.87 -5.59 -13.92
N LEU A 37 -13.27 -4.91 -12.95
CA LEU A 37 -12.75 -3.55 -13.15
C LEU A 37 -11.32 -3.63 -13.69
N MET A 38 -11.12 -3.09 -14.89
CA MET A 38 -9.82 -3.07 -15.54
C MET A 38 -8.94 -1.95 -14.98
N GLY A 39 -7.66 -2.21 -14.75
CA GLY A 39 -6.64 -1.21 -14.50
C GLY A 39 -5.61 -1.17 -15.61
N ALA A 40 -4.96 -0.04 -15.81
CA ALA A 40 -3.76 0.07 -16.63
C ALA A 40 -2.61 0.60 -15.77
N PHE A 41 -1.41 0.13 -16.09
CA PHE A 41 -0.16 0.66 -15.55
C PHE A 41 0.09 2.05 -16.14
N VAL A 42 0.67 2.94 -15.35
CA VAL A 42 1.50 4.01 -15.91
C VAL A 42 2.65 3.40 -16.69
N ASP A 43 3.01 3.98 -17.83
CA ASP A 43 4.28 3.60 -18.44
C ASP A 43 5.41 4.19 -17.60
N ARG A 44 6.34 3.33 -17.19
CA ARG A 44 7.52 3.75 -16.46
C ARG A 44 8.61 3.99 -17.49
N ASP A 45 8.89 5.24 -17.80
CA ASP A 45 10.04 5.60 -18.62
C ASP A 45 11.33 5.43 -17.80
N TRP A 46 12.17 4.48 -18.21
CA TRP A 46 13.47 4.17 -17.60
C TRP A 46 14.65 4.68 -18.42
N THR A 47 14.45 5.73 -19.23
CA THR A 47 15.53 6.42 -19.95
C THR A 47 16.47 7.15 -18.99
N ALA A 48 17.59 7.66 -19.52
CA ALA A 48 18.56 8.42 -18.73
C ALA A 48 17.98 9.72 -18.13
N ASP A 49 16.90 10.26 -18.72
CA ASP A 49 16.19 11.45 -18.22
C ASP A 49 15.21 11.11 -17.08
N HIS A 50 14.83 9.83 -16.96
CA HIS A 50 13.93 9.29 -15.94
C HIS A 50 14.52 8.01 -15.31
N PRO A 51 15.69 8.07 -14.63
CA PRO A 51 16.40 6.90 -14.09
C PRO A 51 15.65 6.18 -12.96
N CYS A 52 14.46 6.67 -12.59
CA CYS A 52 13.59 6.13 -11.57
C CYS A 52 12.29 5.50 -12.08
N GLY A 53 12.05 5.46 -13.40
CA GLY A 53 10.72 5.08 -13.89
C GLY A 53 9.65 6.11 -13.53
N ASP A 54 10.07 7.34 -13.19
CA ASP A 54 9.28 8.38 -12.53
C ASP A 54 8.75 9.46 -13.47
N LYS A 55 8.84 9.23 -14.79
CA LYS A 55 8.07 10.02 -15.76
C LYS A 55 6.62 10.13 -15.34
N ILE A 56 6.10 11.35 -15.37
CA ILE A 56 4.68 11.61 -15.20
C ILE A 56 3.98 11.23 -16.52
N THR A 57 3.24 10.13 -16.56
CA THR A 57 2.57 9.55 -17.73
C THR A 57 1.87 10.59 -18.60
N GLU A 58 2.12 10.56 -19.90
CA GLU A 58 1.52 11.46 -20.87
C GLU A 58 0.07 11.07 -21.19
N ASN A 59 -0.73 12.07 -21.59
CA ASN A 59 -2.15 11.86 -21.91
C ASN A 59 -2.38 10.85 -23.05
N TRP A 60 -1.39 10.68 -23.95
CA TRP A 60 -1.48 9.73 -25.06
C TRP A 60 -1.14 8.29 -24.63
N GLU A 61 -0.20 8.07 -23.71
CA GLU A 61 0.14 6.73 -23.18
C GLU A 61 -1.08 6.10 -22.50
N TRP A 62 -1.81 6.91 -21.74
CA TRP A 62 -3.11 6.54 -21.16
C TRP A 62 -4.21 6.21 -22.18
N ALA A 63 -4.08 6.64 -23.43
CA ALA A 63 -5.01 6.39 -24.52
C ALA A 63 -4.53 5.29 -25.50
N ASP A 64 -3.22 5.01 -25.55
CA ASP A 64 -2.60 3.99 -26.41
C ASP A 64 -2.89 2.55 -25.93
N ASN A 65 -3.32 2.43 -24.67
CA ASN A 65 -4.07 1.30 -24.12
C ASN A 65 -5.18 0.77 -25.07
N LYS A 66 -5.72 1.59 -25.98
CA LYS A 66 -6.64 1.14 -27.05
C LYS A 66 -6.12 -0.02 -27.89
N GLN A 67 -4.82 -0.13 -28.13
CA GLN A 67 -4.23 -1.24 -28.88
C GLN A 67 -4.42 -2.60 -28.17
N TRP A 68 -4.37 -2.59 -26.83
CA TRP A 68 -4.35 -3.81 -26.01
C TRP A 68 -5.72 -4.15 -25.41
N TYR A 69 -6.52 -3.14 -25.06
CA TYR A 69 -7.78 -3.30 -24.32
C TYR A 69 -9.03 -2.94 -25.14
N GLY A 70 -8.88 -2.62 -26.43
CA GLY A 70 -9.93 -2.04 -27.26
C GLY A 70 -10.35 -0.66 -26.75
N ASN A 71 -11.54 -0.18 -27.13
CA ASN A 71 -12.04 1.15 -26.74
C ASN A 71 -12.41 1.30 -25.24
N ALA A 72 -11.93 0.42 -24.36
CA ALA A 72 -12.17 0.47 -22.93
C ALA A 72 -11.16 1.38 -22.23
N SER A 73 -11.64 2.46 -21.60
CA SER A 73 -10.84 3.21 -20.64
C SER A 73 -10.65 2.37 -19.36
N PRO A 74 -9.41 2.21 -18.84
CA PRO A 74 -9.18 1.57 -17.56
C PRO A 74 -9.82 2.38 -16.43
N TYR A 75 -10.39 1.69 -15.45
CA TYR A 75 -10.99 2.27 -14.24
C TYR A 75 -9.90 2.71 -13.25
N PHE A 76 -8.87 1.88 -13.08
CA PHE A 76 -7.71 2.18 -12.24
C PHE A 76 -6.54 2.72 -13.06
N GLY A 77 -5.91 3.80 -12.57
CA GLY A 77 -4.56 4.20 -12.98
C GLY A 77 -3.56 3.68 -11.95
N LYS A 78 -2.69 2.74 -12.34
CA LYS A 78 -1.79 2.03 -11.42
C LYS A 78 -0.39 2.65 -11.39
N ILE A 79 0.04 3.15 -10.23
CA ILE A 79 1.35 3.77 -9.96
C ILE A 79 2.15 2.99 -8.92
N PHE A 80 3.47 3.22 -8.91
CA PHE A 80 4.42 2.54 -8.03
C PHE A 80 5.39 3.53 -7.36
N PRO A 81 4.94 4.32 -6.37
CA PRO A 81 5.85 5.16 -5.61
C PRO A 81 6.81 4.28 -4.79
N GLU A 82 8.10 4.40 -5.11
CA GLU A 82 9.17 3.72 -4.40
C GLU A 82 9.63 4.54 -3.17
N VAL A 83 9.78 3.86 -2.03
CA VAL A 83 10.13 4.41 -0.72
C VAL A 83 11.40 3.72 -0.21
N PHE A 84 12.46 4.50 0.01
CA PHE A 84 13.79 3.98 0.37
C PHE A 84 14.37 4.70 1.60
N ARG A 85 14.48 4.08 2.78
CA ARG A 85 15.24 4.56 3.96
C ARG A 85 15.43 3.40 4.94
N PRO A 86 16.57 3.22 5.63
CA PRO A 86 17.23 4.26 6.43
C PRO A 86 18.79 4.19 6.50
N ASP A 87 19.55 5.28 6.31
CA ASP A 87 19.17 6.71 6.47
C ASP A 87 19.90 7.74 5.56
N GLY A 88 20.59 7.31 4.48
CA GLY A 88 21.19 8.25 3.52
C GLY A 88 20.17 9.11 2.73
N SER A 89 20.00 10.40 3.07
CA SER A 89 18.92 11.26 2.55
C SER A 89 19.17 11.91 1.17
N LYS A 90 18.15 12.20 0.34
CA LYS A 90 16.67 12.23 0.52
C LYS A 90 15.98 11.43 -0.62
N ASN A 91 14.87 10.71 -0.38
CA ASN A 91 14.09 10.03 -1.44
C ASN A 91 12.58 10.21 -1.20
N TRP A 92 11.95 10.80 -2.20
CA TRP A 92 10.52 10.83 -2.40
C TRP A 92 10.34 10.47 -3.86
N TYR A 93 9.44 9.55 -4.17
CA TYR A 93 8.76 9.59 -5.46
C TYR A 93 7.95 10.89 -5.48
N HIS A 94 8.60 12.00 -5.82
CA HIS A 94 8.12 13.36 -5.64
C HIS A 94 6.98 13.73 -6.59
N LEU A 95 6.59 12.78 -7.45
CA LEU A 95 5.63 12.92 -8.53
C LEU A 95 4.33 12.12 -8.29
N TRP A 96 4.13 11.47 -7.13
CA TRP A 96 2.85 10.78 -6.87
C TRP A 96 1.68 11.75 -6.83
N GLU A 97 1.88 12.97 -6.31
CA GLU A 97 0.86 14.03 -6.33
C GLU A 97 0.50 14.38 -7.78
N ALA A 98 1.51 14.63 -8.62
CA ALA A 98 1.32 14.96 -10.03
C ALA A 98 0.69 13.82 -10.85
N GLU A 99 1.01 12.56 -10.55
CA GLU A 99 0.36 11.41 -11.20
C GLU A 99 -1.07 11.18 -10.70
N VAL A 100 -1.33 11.35 -9.40
CA VAL A 100 -2.70 11.30 -8.87
C VAL A 100 -3.55 12.41 -9.49
N ASP A 101 -3.01 13.61 -9.69
CA ASP A 101 -3.63 14.69 -10.44
C ASP A 101 -3.96 14.29 -11.89
N LYS A 102 -3.02 13.68 -12.62
CA LYS A 102 -3.28 13.20 -13.99
C LYS A 102 -4.30 12.06 -14.05
N ILE A 103 -4.26 11.12 -13.10
CA ILE A 103 -5.20 10.00 -13.02
C ILE A 103 -6.62 10.52 -12.73
N LYS A 104 -6.78 11.42 -11.76
CA LYS A 104 -8.09 11.98 -11.38
C LYS A 104 -8.64 12.93 -12.45
N ALA A 105 -7.79 13.66 -13.18
CA ALA A 105 -8.19 14.47 -14.33
C ALA A 105 -8.81 13.64 -15.47
N GLN A 106 -8.51 12.34 -15.54
CA GLN A 106 -9.10 11.39 -16.48
C GLN A 106 -10.35 10.68 -15.93
N GLY A 107 -10.81 11.02 -14.72
CA GLY A 107 -11.93 10.37 -14.05
C GLY A 107 -11.64 8.95 -13.57
N ARG A 108 -10.36 8.60 -13.37
CA ARG A 108 -9.91 7.27 -12.94
C ARG A 108 -9.57 7.24 -11.45
N VAL A 109 -9.55 6.05 -10.87
CA VAL A 109 -9.16 5.81 -9.47
C VAL A 109 -7.66 5.51 -9.38
N PRO A 110 -6.88 6.25 -8.59
CA PRO A 110 -5.48 5.89 -8.31
C PRO A 110 -5.40 4.54 -7.59
N TYR A 111 -4.56 3.65 -8.12
CA TYR A 111 -4.18 2.38 -7.53
C TYR A 111 -2.67 2.40 -7.29
N ILE A 112 -2.24 2.26 -6.05
CA ILE A 112 -0.88 2.58 -5.62
C ILE A 112 -0.23 1.32 -5.06
N ASN A 113 0.76 0.78 -5.77
CA ASN A 113 1.66 -0.22 -5.21
C ASN A 113 2.75 0.53 -4.44
N LEU A 114 2.55 0.66 -3.13
CA LEU A 114 3.45 1.41 -2.27
C LEU A 114 4.67 0.54 -1.94
N GLU A 115 5.77 0.78 -2.64
CA GLU A 115 6.94 -0.10 -2.63
C GLU A 115 7.99 0.36 -1.62
N PHE A 116 8.04 -0.27 -0.44
CA PHE A 116 9.07 0.00 0.57
C PHE A 116 10.34 -0.82 0.29
N HIS A 117 11.30 -0.23 -0.42
CA HIS A 117 12.54 -0.90 -0.81
C HIS A 117 13.70 -0.63 0.15
N GLY A 118 14.64 -1.58 0.19
CA GLY A 118 15.92 -1.36 0.84
C GLY A 118 16.77 -0.29 0.16
N GLU A 119 17.57 0.44 0.95
CA GLU A 119 18.38 1.55 0.48
C GLU A 119 19.36 1.17 -0.64
N LEU A 120 19.73 2.15 -1.46
CA LEU A 120 20.73 1.96 -2.51
C LEU A 120 22.13 2.03 -1.90
N ALA A 121 23.04 1.15 -2.34
CA ALA A 121 24.34 0.92 -1.70
C ALA A 121 25.28 2.14 -1.67
N LEU A 122 25.10 3.13 -2.56
CA LEU A 122 25.85 4.40 -2.54
C LEU A 122 25.07 5.55 -1.87
N HIS A 123 23.85 5.28 -1.38
CA HIS A 123 22.85 6.27 -0.97
C HIS A 123 22.53 7.36 -2.02
N ASP A 124 22.91 7.12 -3.28
CA ASP A 124 22.61 8.00 -4.40
C ASP A 124 21.14 7.84 -4.80
N ASN A 125 20.30 8.69 -4.21
CA ASN A 125 18.87 8.77 -4.48
C ASN A 125 18.53 9.48 -5.81
N SER A 126 19.52 9.87 -6.63
CA SER A 126 19.28 10.36 -8.00
C SER A 126 19.09 9.23 -9.02
N LYS A 127 19.32 7.99 -8.58
CA LYS A 127 19.05 6.76 -9.32
C LYS A 127 18.02 5.95 -8.54
N CYS A 128 17.23 5.12 -9.21
CA CYS A 128 16.51 4.04 -8.54
C CYS A 128 17.11 2.69 -8.91
N TRP A 129 16.47 1.62 -8.45
CA TRP A 129 16.87 0.28 -8.81
C TRP A 129 16.58 0.00 -10.27
N TRP A 130 17.66 -0.12 -11.04
CA TRP A 130 17.63 -0.73 -12.35
C TRP A 130 18.41 -2.03 -12.30
N LYS A 131 17.82 -3.14 -12.76
CA LYS A 131 18.45 -4.48 -12.75
C LYS A 131 19.85 -4.50 -13.39
N TRP A 132 20.11 -3.57 -14.29
CA TRP A 132 21.34 -3.46 -15.07
C TRP A 132 22.32 -2.39 -14.55
N ASP A 133 21.95 -1.58 -13.54
CA ASP A 133 22.92 -0.74 -12.80
C ASP A 133 23.57 -1.57 -11.68
N THR A 134 24.78 -2.06 -11.95
CA THR A 134 25.59 -2.80 -10.97
C THR A 134 26.37 -1.89 -10.01
N THR A 135 26.30 -0.57 -10.17
CA THR A 135 27.07 0.41 -9.39
C THR A 135 26.34 0.91 -8.15
N ASN A 136 25.00 0.92 -8.16
CA ASN A 136 24.17 1.42 -7.04
C ASN A 136 23.03 0.44 -6.71
N GLN A 137 23.37 -0.82 -6.43
CA GLN A 137 22.40 -1.88 -6.15
C GLN A 137 21.59 -1.61 -4.86
N ARG A 138 20.35 -2.13 -4.78
CA ARG A 138 19.60 -2.19 -3.52
C ARG A 138 20.32 -3.09 -2.53
N VAL A 139 20.39 -2.66 -1.28
CA VAL A 139 20.79 -3.47 -0.13
C VAL A 139 19.54 -4.18 0.38
N ASP A 140 19.60 -5.50 0.59
CA ASP A 140 18.49 -6.26 1.18
C ASP A 140 18.18 -5.75 2.59
N ARG A 141 16.90 -5.44 2.86
CA ARG A 141 16.44 -4.95 4.17
C ARG A 141 15.28 -5.80 4.70
N ASN A 142 15.10 -5.81 6.02
CA ASN A 142 13.92 -6.40 6.66
C ASN A 142 12.90 -5.29 6.92
N ILE A 143 12.10 -4.96 5.91
CA ILE A 143 11.12 -3.87 5.97
C ILE A 143 10.02 -4.17 6.99
N ILE A 144 9.62 -5.43 7.15
CA ILE A 144 8.68 -5.87 8.19
C ILE A 144 9.16 -5.41 9.57
N LYS A 145 10.43 -5.65 9.91
CA LYS A 145 11.02 -5.17 11.16
C LYS A 145 11.11 -3.65 11.22
N GLU A 146 11.50 -2.98 10.15
CA GLU A 146 11.68 -1.52 10.17
C GLU A 146 10.37 -0.74 10.33
N ILE A 147 9.29 -1.23 9.69
CA ILE A 147 7.93 -0.72 9.86
C ILE A 147 7.50 -0.88 11.33
N LEU A 148 7.72 -2.07 11.91
CA LEU A 148 7.40 -2.36 13.31
C LEU A 148 8.26 -1.58 14.32
N ASP A 149 9.52 -1.29 13.97
CA ASP A 149 10.43 -0.42 14.73
C ASP A 149 10.07 1.08 14.56
N GLY A 150 9.11 1.42 13.68
CA GLY A 150 8.64 2.78 13.43
C GLY A 150 9.54 3.64 12.54
N LYS A 151 10.53 3.06 11.86
CA LYS A 151 11.55 3.78 11.06
C LYS A 151 11.01 4.45 9.79
N HIS A 152 9.79 4.09 9.38
CA HIS A 152 9.10 4.62 8.20
C HIS A 152 7.87 5.46 8.58
N ASN A 153 7.65 5.77 9.87
CA ASN A 153 6.43 6.44 10.34
C ASN A 153 6.21 7.82 9.70
N ASP A 154 7.29 8.59 9.50
CA ASP A 154 7.27 9.94 8.94
C ASP A 154 6.86 9.96 7.46
N ILE A 155 7.39 9.03 6.66
CA ILE A 155 7.02 8.89 5.24
C ILE A 155 5.63 8.30 5.06
N ILE A 156 5.23 7.32 5.90
CA ILE A 156 3.85 6.82 5.97
C ILE A 156 2.89 7.97 6.28
N ASP A 157 3.21 8.82 7.25
CA ASP A 157 2.37 9.96 7.61
C ASP A 157 2.28 11.01 6.52
N ASN A 158 3.40 11.35 5.87
CA ASN A 158 3.37 12.33 4.78
C ASN A 158 2.47 11.85 3.62
N ILE A 159 2.63 10.58 3.20
CA ILE A 159 1.79 9.97 2.16
C ILE A 159 0.33 9.92 2.62
N ALA A 160 0.05 9.57 3.88
CA ALA A 160 -1.31 9.52 4.41
C ALA A 160 -1.97 10.92 4.49
N HIS A 161 -1.22 11.96 4.85
CA HIS A 161 -1.69 13.34 4.84
C HIS A 161 -1.95 13.85 3.42
N GLY A 162 -1.04 13.57 2.49
CA GLY A 162 -1.17 13.92 1.08
C GLY A 162 -2.37 13.24 0.41
N LEU A 163 -2.44 11.90 0.46
CA LEU A 163 -3.57 11.15 -0.13
C LEU A 163 -4.92 11.48 0.52
N LYS A 164 -4.94 11.92 1.79
CA LYS A 164 -6.15 12.47 2.42
C LYS A 164 -6.58 13.81 1.79
N ALA A 165 -5.64 14.67 1.43
CA ALA A 165 -5.93 15.99 0.85
C ALA A 165 -6.59 15.88 -0.54
N GLU A 166 -6.29 14.81 -1.28
CA GLU A 166 -6.82 14.51 -2.60
C GLU A 166 -8.35 14.34 -2.66
N LYS A 167 -8.97 13.86 -1.58
CA LYS A 167 -10.43 13.69 -1.44
C LYS A 167 -11.13 12.81 -2.49
N VAL A 168 -10.38 12.15 -3.37
CA VAL A 168 -10.87 11.10 -4.28
C VAL A 168 -10.64 9.71 -3.68
N PRO A 169 -11.42 8.68 -4.06
CA PRO A 169 -11.10 7.29 -3.71
C PRO A 169 -9.69 6.93 -4.20
N VAL A 170 -8.91 6.27 -3.34
CA VAL A 170 -7.58 5.74 -3.66
C VAL A 170 -7.51 4.30 -3.16
N VAL A 171 -6.91 3.41 -3.95
CA VAL A 171 -6.56 2.05 -3.50
C VAL A 171 -5.04 1.98 -3.30
N ILE A 172 -4.58 1.48 -2.15
CA ILE A 172 -3.18 1.10 -1.94
C ILE A 172 -3.12 -0.43 -1.92
N ASP A 173 -2.34 -0.99 -2.84
CA ASP A 173 -1.90 -2.38 -2.82
C ASP A 173 -0.60 -2.44 -2.01
N LEU A 174 -0.75 -2.71 -0.72
CA LEU A 174 0.36 -2.63 0.23
C LEU A 174 1.05 -3.99 0.32
N PHE A 175 2.38 -3.98 0.17
CA PHE A 175 3.22 -5.19 0.25
C PHE A 175 2.80 -6.30 -0.72
N HIS A 176 2.53 -5.95 -1.98
CA HIS A 176 2.16 -6.90 -3.02
C HIS A 176 3.18 -8.04 -3.15
N GLU A 177 2.70 -9.23 -3.48
CA GLU A 177 3.51 -10.42 -3.75
C GLU A 177 4.44 -10.83 -2.58
N ALA A 178 4.12 -10.44 -1.33
CA ALA A 178 4.91 -10.77 -0.15
C ALA A 178 5.17 -12.28 0.06
N ASN A 179 4.40 -13.14 -0.61
CA ASN A 179 4.54 -14.60 -0.59
C ASN A 179 5.59 -15.14 -1.59
N GLY A 180 6.23 -14.27 -2.38
CA GLY A 180 7.45 -14.55 -3.13
C GLY A 180 8.69 -14.01 -2.41
N ALA A 181 9.89 -14.52 -2.74
CA ALA A 181 11.14 -14.22 -2.02
C ALA A 181 11.95 -13.02 -2.56
N TRP A 182 11.39 -12.20 -3.46
CA TRP A 182 12.12 -11.09 -4.11
C TRP A 182 12.04 -9.73 -3.38
N TYR A 183 10.93 -9.42 -2.72
CA TYR A 183 10.71 -8.10 -2.10
C TYR A 183 11.21 -8.00 -0.65
N ASP A 184 11.66 -6.82 -0.22
CA ASP A 184 12.17 -6.58 1.15
C ASP A 184 11.08 -6.60 2.23
N TRP A 185 9.80 -6.48 1.83
CA TRP A 185 8.62 -6.73 2.67
C TRP A 185 8.17 -8.19 2.70
N SER A 186 8.89 -9.11 2.06
CA SER A 186 8.58 -10.55 2.05
C SER A 186 9.04 -11.25 3.33
N PRO A 187 8.16 -12.02 4.00
CA PRO A 187 8.57 -12.99 5.03
C PRO A 187 9.49 -14.07 4.48
N CYS A 188 9.30 -14.50 3.23
CA CYS A 188 10.12 -15.53 2.58
C CYS A 188 11.57 -15.06 2.38
N LYS A 189 11.78 -13.77 2.04
CA LYS A 189 13.10 -13.16 1.90
C LYS A 189 13.78 -12.90 3.25
N SER A 190 13.07 -12.23 4.15
CA SER A 190 13.61 -11.74 5.44
C SER A 190 13.64 -12.79 6.55
N ARG A 191 13.08 -13.98 6.32
CA ARG A 191 12.83 -15.04 7.32
C ARG A 191 11.96 -14.59 8.49
N GLU A 192 11.08 -13.63 8.24
CA GLU A 192 10.10 -13.14 9.20
C GLU A 192 8.87 -14.06 9.29
N THR A 193 8.09 -13.92 10.36
CA THR A 193 6.82 -14.67 10.50
C THR A 193 5.66 -13.94 9.83
N TRP A 194 4.68 -14.69 9.32
CA TRP A 194 3.42 -14.12 8.82
C TRP A 194 2.65 -13.33 9.90
N ALA A 195 2.85 -13.64 11.18
CA ALA A 195 2.32 -12.83 12.28
C ALA A 195 2.95 -11.42 12.31
N ARG A 196 4.27 -11.31 12.12
CA ARG A 196 4.98 -10.03 12.04
C ARG A 196 4.66 -9.27 10.75
N PHE A 197 4.51 -9.95 9.62
CA PHE A 197 3.98 -9.36 8.39
C PHE A 197 2.61 -8.71 8.59
N ARG A 198 1.64 -9.45 9.16
CA ARG A 198 0.31 -8.90 9.48
C ARG A 198 0.39 -7.72 10.45
N GLY A 199 1.34 -7.75 11.39
CA GLY A 199 1.66 -6.64 12.27
C GLY A 199 2.13 -5.39 11.50
N ALA A 200 3.09 -5.54 10.60
CA ALA A 200 3.60 -4.45 9.76
C ALA A 200 2.52 -3.87 8.83
N PHE A 201 1.73 -4.73 8.17
CA PHE A 201 0.59 -4.30 7.35
C PHE A 201 -0.42 -3.50 8.18
N LYS A 202 -0.82 -4.03 9.36
CA LYS A 202 -1.73 -3.33 10.27
C LYS A 202 -1.16 -1.98 10.71
N HIS A 203 0.13 -1.89 11.01
CA HIS A 203 0.78 -0.66 11.46
C HIS A 203 0.66 0.47 10.43
N VAL A 204 0.96 0.20 9.15
CA VAL A 204 0.77 1.17 8.05
C VAL A 204 -0.69 1.62 7.97
N VAL A 205 -1.63 0.67 7.96
CA VAL A 205 -3.08 0.97 7.87
C VAL A 205 -3.59 1.77 9.07
N ASP A 206 -3.11 1.47 10.28
CA ASP A 206 -3.46 2.21 11.50
C ASP A 206 -2.97 3.66 11.44
N ARG A 207 -1.78 3.92 10.87
CA ARG A 207 -1.26 5.29 10.67
C ARG A 207 -2.14 6.11 9.73
N PHE A 208 -2.54 5.54 8.59
CA PHE A 208 -3.50 6.19 7.67
C PHE A 208 -4.86 6.47 8.34
N ARG A 209 -5.34 5.55 9.17
CA ARG A 209 -6.57 5.73 9.96
C ARG A 209 -6.41 6.83 11.02
N ALA A 210 -5.25 6.92 11.67
CA ALA A 210 -4.97 7.93 12.70
C ALA A 210 -4.99 9.36 12.14
N VAL A 211 -4.52 9.59 10.90
CA VAL A 211 -4.65 10.90 10.24
C VAL A 211 -6.04 11.13 9.63
N GLY A 212 -6.90 10.11 9.59
CA GLY A 212 -8.26 10.18 9.04
C GLY A 212 -8.31 10.15 7.51
N ALA A 213 -7.42 9.40 6.85
CA ALA A 213 -7.42 9.20 5.39
C ALA A 213 -8.51 8.20 4.95
N THR A 214 -9.79 8.53 5.20
CA THR A 214 -10.95 7.64 4.98
C THR A 214 -11.28 7.37 3.51
N ASN A 215 -10.67 8.14 2.60
CA ASN A 215 -10.75 7.94 1.15
C ASN A 215 -9.76 6.88 0.61
N VAL A 216 -8.84 6.40 1.46
CA VAL A 216 -7.85 5.38 1.11
C VAL A 216 -8.35 3.99 1.52
N GLN A 217 -8.41 3.07 0.58
CA GLN A 217 -8.67 1.65 0.78
C GLN A 217 -7.38 0.84 0.64
N PHE A 218 -7.28 -0.28 1.35
CA PHE A 218 -6.09 -1.14 1.34
C PHE A 218 -6.41 -2.53 0.79
N GLY A 219 -5.59 -3.00 -0.14
CA GLY A 219 -5.53 -4.36 -0.63
C GLY A 219 -4.13 -4.96 -0.45
N ASN A 220 -4.01 -6.23 -0.82
CA ASN A 220 -2.74 -6.93 -0.92
C ASN A 220 -2.89 -7.97 -2.05
N SER A 221 -2.19 -7.75 -3.17
CA SER A 221 -2.10 -8.73 -4.24
C SER A 221 -1.10 -9.83 -3.90
N ILE A 222 -1.41 -11.05 -4.33
CA ILE A 222 -0.68 -12.28 -3.98
C ILE A 222 -0.07 -12.83 -5.27
N TRP A 223 1.20 -13.24 -5.23
CA TRP A 223 1.81 -13.90 -6.38
C TRP A 223 1.28 -15.35 -6.49
N PRO A 224 0.85 -15.82 -7.68
CA PRO A 224 0.18 -17.12 -7.82
C PRO A 224 1.05 -18.33 -7.47
N ASN A 225 2.37 -18.27 -7.70
CA ASN A 225 3.31 -19.39 -7.48
C ASN A 225 4.19 -19.10 -6.26
N SER A 226 3.65 -19.32 -5.06
CA SER A 226 4.30 -18.91 -3.81
C SER A 226 5.61 -19.65 -3.50
N ASP A 227 6.57 -18.92 -2.93
CA ASP A 227 7.84 -19.47 -2.43
C ASP A 227 7.74 -19.93 -0.97
N CYS A 228 6.83 -19.37 -0.16
CA CYS A 228 6.59 -19.86 1.20
C CYS A 228 5.13 -19.67 1.70
N TRP A 229 4.47 -20.79 2.02
CA TRP A 229 3.24 -20.82 2.83
C TRP A 229 3.38 -21.81 3.99
N THR A 230 3.77 -21.29 5.15
CA THR A 230 3.72 -22.01 6.43
C THR A 230 3.34 -20.99 7.51
N ASP A 231 2.25 -21.23 8.25
CA ASP A 231 1.84 -20.35 9.36
C ASP A 231 2.92 -20.22 10.48
N ALA A 232 3.87 -21.16 10.50
CA ALA A 232 5.03 -21.15 11.39
C ALA A 232 6.11 -20.12 11.01
N GLY A 233 6.13 -19.62 9.78
CA GLY A 233 7.35 -19.07 9.17
C GLY A 233 8.28 -20.19 8.66
N PRO A 234 9.53 -19.86 8.28
CA PRO A 234 10.55 -20.86 7.93
C PRO A 234 11.07 -21.64 9.14
#